data_AF-A0AAV8VW04-F1
#
_entry.id   AF-A0AAV8VW04-F1
#
_cell.length_a   1.000
_cell.length_b   1.000
_cell.length_c   1.000
_cell.angle_alpha   90.00
_cell.angle_beta   90.00
_cell.angle_gamma   90.00
#
_symmetry.space_group_name_H-M   'P 1'
#
loop_
_entity.id
_entity.type
_entity.pdbx_description
1 polymer ?
#
loop_
_entity_poly.entity_id
_entity_poly.type
_entity_poly.pdbx_seq_one_letter_code
_entity_poly.pdbx_strand_id
1 'polypeptide(L)'
;MADILDSVSSVNLGEIHQTLYQCIYKRRPFQPRLTPTSPWNFPHPIVAHAVEGPEAVKRGLPAPGDHTSHLPKVSPPQQGTSRSARANQGSDPLIKDPLPCLRPSLRILNTLVNFLNCGEGKSINPFSQDRYPHVKRGDYTSLDADHLNFFRGLLGEGRVLTKPEDCEAYNVDWIKNVRGYSRCVLKPKTTEEVSGILAFCNERRIAVCPQGGNTGLVGGSVPVFDEVVLSTALMNEIISTNDTSGVLVCQAGCILESLDSHLANHGLMMPLDLGAKGSCHIGGNVSTNAGGLRLLRYGNLQGSVLGLEAVKANGEILDCLSTLKKDNTGYHLKHLFIGSEGTLGIVTKVAIQCPPKPKAVNLAFLGERKYIILTFTSNCVDSFETVLKIVRKAKRELSEILSSCEMMDELTMDVVVSHLKLKSPLPQHPFYMIIETHGSNENHDEEKMNTFLQNIMDEKLVLNGTATSEVSKMKNIWDIRERITEALDRDGYVFKYDISLPIQNFYSLVPAMQERLGTSAKRICGYGHLGDGNLHLNIIVGEFTQDILNKIEPFVYQFTSQLKGSISAEHGIGFRKPKYMHYSKSETSIRLMKELKVLMDPRGILNPYKVLPENK
;
A
#
# COMPACT_ATOMS: atom_id res chain seq x y z
N MET A 1 -2.97 -54.20 31.10
CA MET A 1 -2.69 -55.58 30.64
C MET A 1 -3.52 -56.48 31.54
N ALA A 2 -4.46 -57.23 30.95
CA ALA A 2 -5.57 -57.99 31.56
C ALA A 2 -6.58 -57.08 32.30
N ASP A 3 -7.81 -56.81 31.86
CA ASP A 3 -8.75 -57.64 31.13
C ASP A 3 -9.49 -56.84 30.04
N ILE A 4 -9.25 -57.24 28.80
CA ILE A 4 -10.24 -57.23 27.72
C ILE A 4 -10.55 -58.72 27.55
N LEU A 5 -11.84 -59.06 27.45
CA LEU A 5 -12.41 -60.12 26.60
C LEU A 5 -13.72 -60.60 27.23
N ASP A 6 -14.80 -59.85 26.99
CA ASP A 6 -16.04 -60.42 26.47
C ASP A 6 -17.07 -59.30 26.24
N SER A 7 -17.83 -59.41 25.17
CA SER A 7 -18.91 -58.52 24.72
C SER A 7 -18.59 -57.33 23.80
N VAL A 8 -17.73 -57.51 22.79
CA VAL A 8 -17.92 -56.78 21.51
C VAL A 8 -17.63 -57.72 20.34
N SER A 9 -18.64 -58.42 19.86
CA SER A 9 -18.62 -59.06 18.55
C SER A 9 -19.97 -58.86 17.86
N SER A 10 -19.90 -58.48 16.58
CA SER A 10 -21.00 -58.26 15.63
C SER A 10 -21.66 -56.87 15.59
N VAL A 11 -20.95 -55.87 15.04
CA VAL A 11 -21.60 -54.88 14.15
C VAL A 11 -20.81 -54.80 12.86
N ASN A 12 -21.51 -55.06 11.76
CA ASN A 12 -20.98 -55.30 10.42
C ASN A 12 -20.65 -53.96 9.73
N LEU A 13 -19.36 -53.68 9.52
CA LEU A 13 -18.86 -52.44 8.89
C LEU A 13 -19.17 -52.33 7.38
N GLY A 14 -19.82 -53.33 6.77
CA GLY A 14 -20.25 -53.32 5.37
C GLY A 14 -21.50 -52.46 5.08
N GLU A 15 -22.43 -52.31 6.03
CA GLU A 15 -23.72 -51.63 5.77
C GLU A 15 -23.70 -50.11 5.99
N ILE A 16 -22.69 -49.60 6.72
CA ILE A 16 -22.53 -48.15 6.95
C ILE A 16 -21.90 -47.48 5.71
N HIS A 17 -21.12 -48.22 4.91
CA HIS A 17 -20.45 -47.68 3.72
C HIS A 17 -21.37 -47.56 2.50
N GLN A 18 -22.51 -48.27 2.47
CA GLN A 18 -23.45 -48.25 1.35
C GLN A 18 -24.56 -47.20 1.51
N THR A 19 -24.84 -46.78 2.74
CA THR A 19 -25.84 -45.74 3.05
C THR A 19 -25.28 -44.32 2.89
N LEU A 20 -23.97 -44.11 3.14
CA LEU A 20 -23.30 -42.82 2.96
C LEU A 20 -23.00 -42.48 1.49
N TYR A 21 -22.84 -43.49 0.62
CA TYR A 21 -22.56 -43.27 -0.81
C TYR A 21 -23.81 -42.86 -1.63
N GLN A 22 -25.02 -43.25 -1.19
CA GLN A 22 -26.29 -42.90 -1.87
C GLN A 22 -26.79 -41.48 -1.57
N CYS A 23 -26.35 -40.84 -0.47
CA CYS A 23 -26.81 -39.50 -0.10
C CYS A 23 -25.97 -38.35 -0.69
N ILE A 24 -24.76 -38.60 -1.22
CA ILE A 24 -23.84 -37.54 -1.64
C ILE A 24 -23.71 -37.41 -3.17
N TYR A 25 -24.07 -38.42 -3.98
CA TYR A 25 -23.80 -38.41 -5.44
C TYR A 25 -24.99 -38.78 -6.36
N LYS A 26 -26.11 -38.05 -6.27
CA LYS A 26 -27.11 -37.99 -7.36
C LYS A 26 -27.51 -36.54 -7.68
N ARG A 27 -26.62 -35.80 -8.36
CA ARG A 27 -27.04 -34.70 -9.24
C ARG A 27 -27.05 -35.22 -10.67
N ARG A 28 -28.24 -35.29 -11.30
CA ARG A 28 -28.38 -35.52 -12.74
C ARG A 28 -28.06 -34.24 -13.52
N PRO A 29 -27.48 -34.35 -14.74
CA PRO A 29 -27.11 -33.20 -15.55
C PRO A 29 -28.35 -32.61 -16.24
N PHE A 30 -28.43 -31.28 -16.29
CA PHE A 30 -29.44 -30.54 -17.04
C PHE A 30 -28.88 -30.27 -18.46
N GLN A 31 -29.50 -30.85 -19.49
CA GLN A 31 -29.30 -30.48 -20.89
C GLN A 31 -30.34 -29.40 -21.28
N PRO A 32 -29.99 -28.38 -22.08
CA PRO A 32 -30.96 -27.40 -22.56
C PRO A 32 -31.70 -27.95 -23.78
N ARG A 33 -33.04 -27.99 -23.72
CA ARG A 33 -33.89 -28.11 -24.92
C ARG A 33 -34.62 -26.79 -25.17
N LEU A 34 -34.48 -26.32 -26.40
CA LEU A 34 -35.22 -25.22 -27.02
C LEU A 34 -36.67 -25.61 -27.36
N THR A 35 -37.48 -24.57 -27.59
CA THR A 35 -38.78 -24.46 -28.33
C THR A 35 -40.07 -24.38 -27.48
N PRO A 36 -41.21 -23.83 -27.99
CA PRO A 36 -41.47 -22.40 -28.30
C PRO A 36 -42.86 -21.87 -27.78
N THR A 37 -43.05 -20.53 -27.69
CA THR A 37 -44.33 -19.70 -27.82
C THR A 37 -45.59 -20.10 -27.01
N SER A 38 -46.46 -19.26 -26.40
CA SER A 38 -46.85 -17.82 -26.38
C SER A 38 -47.94 -17.62 -25.26
N PRO A 39 -48.80 -16.58 -25.22
CA PRO A 39 -48.60 -15.25 -24.63
C PRO A 39 -49.62 -14.89 -23.52
N TRP A 40 -49.33 -13.94 -22.63
CA TRP A 40 -50.38 -13.16 -21.95
C TRP A 40 -49.95 -11.70 -21.73
N ASN A 41 -50.82 -10.81 -22.22
CA ASN A 41 -50.77 -9.35 -22.25
C ASN A 41 -50.99 -8.71 -20.88
N PHE A 42 -50.41 -7.52 -20.68
CA PHE A 42 -51.03 -6.33 -20.04
C PHE A 42 -50.27 -5.05 -20.52
N PRO A 43 -50.86 -3.85 -20.45
CA PRO A 43 -50.78 -2.87 -21.54
C PRO A 43 -50.09 -1.53 -21.19
N HIS A 44 -49.74 -0.86 -22.29
CA HIS A 44 -49.47 0.56 -22.54
C HIS A 44 -48.10 1.21 -22.19
N PRO A 45 -47.46 1.88 -23.17
CA PRO A 45 -46.18 2.58 -23.03
C PRO A 45 -46.31 4.11 -22.98
N ILE A 46 -45.28 4.81 -22.48
CA ILE A 46 -45.02 6.22 -22.79
C ILE A 46 -43.59 6.37 -23.35
N VAL A 47 -43.56 6.48 -24.68
CA VAL A 47 -42.74 7.28 -25.60
C VAL A 47 -41.40 7.88 -25.10
N ALA A 48 -40.31 7.46 -25.74
CA ALA A 48 -39.10 8.25 -25.94
C ALA A 48 -38.90 8.44 -27.45
N HIS A 49 -38.92 9.70 -27.91
CA HIS A 49 -38.66 10.06 -29.31
C HIS A 49 -37.15 10.18 -29.55
N ALA A 50 -36.65 9.36 -30.49
CA ALA A 50 -35.46 9.64 -31.28
C ALA A 50 -35.90 10.20 -32.64
N VAL A 51 -35.23 11.23 -33.14
CA VAL A 51 -35.36 11.70 -34.53
C VAL A 51 -33.96 11.99 -35.06
N GLU A 52 -33.60 11.26 -36.11
CA GLU A 52 -32.44 11.49 -36.99
C GLU A 52 -32.68 12.70 -37.91
N GLY A 53 -31.59 13.32 -38.40
CA GLY A 53 -31.57 14.52 -39.25
C GLY A 53 -32.15 14.37 -40.66
N PRO A 54 -32.05 15.41 -41.51
CA PRO A 54 -30.84 15.52 -42.35
C PRO A 54 -30.32 16.95 -42.67
N GLU A 55 -29.09 16.97 -43.21
CA GLU A 55 -28.32 17.98 -43.98
C GLU A 55 -29.13 18.89 -44.94
N ALA A 56 -28.71 20.04 -45.48
CA ALA A 56 -27.59 21.00 -45.35
C ALA A 56 -27.89 22.16 -46.33
N VAL A 57 -27.60 23.44 -46.02
CA VAL A 57 -27.32 24.48 -47.05
C VAL A 57 -26.34 25.55 -46.51
N LYS A 58 -25.31 25.81 -47.32
CA LYS A 58 -24.20 26.78 -47.21
C LYS A 58 -24.63 28.26 -47.18
N ARG A 59 -23.78 29.10 -46.55
CA ARG A 59 -23.37 30.51 -46.84
C ARG A 59 -23.14 31.20 -45.49
N GLY A 60 -22.11 31.97 -45.18
CA GLY A 60 -20.92 32.52 -45.83
C GLY A 60 -20.39 33.57 -44.83
N LEU A 61 -19.08 33.60 -44.57
CA LEU A 61 -18.44 34.63 -43.73
C LEU A 61 -18.54 36.01 -44.40
N PRO A 62 -18.54 37.12 -43.62
CA PRO A 62 -17.26 37.80 -43.37
C PRO A 62 -17.10 38.43 -41.96
N ALA A 63 -15.84 38.61 -41.54
CA ALA A 63 -15.40 39.62 -40.57
C ALA A 63 -14.75 40.80 -41.34
N PRO A 64 -14.23 41.89 -40.75
CA PRO A 64 -14.30 42.44 -39.38
C PRO A 64 -14.70 43.95 -39.34
N GLY A 65 -14.84 44.57 -38.16
CA GLY A 65 -14.97 46.03 -38.05
C GLY A 65 -14.98 46.58 -36.62
N ASP A 66 -14.05 47.50 -36.35
CA ASP A 66 -13.81 48.29 -35.14
C ASP A 66 -15.06 48.91 -34.49
N HIS A 67 -15.04 49.08 -33.16
CA HIS A 67 -15.39 50.37 -32.53
C HIS A 67 -14.88 50.48 -31.08
N THR A 68 -14.52 51.70 -30.76
CA THR A 68 -13.72 52.22 -29.65
C THR A 68 -14.52 52.54 -28.37
N SER A 69 -13.75 52.65 -27.27
CA SER A 69 -13.87 53.62 -26.14
C SER A 69 -15.08 53.56 -25.19
N HIS A 70 -14.85 53.20 -23.91
CA HIS A 70 -14.60 54.14 -22.80
C HIS A 70 -14.62 53.43 -21.43
N LEU A 71 -13.54 53.62 -20.66
CA LEU A 71 -13.44 53.35 -19.21
C LEU A 71 -13.77 54.63 -18.42
N PRO A 72 -14.11 54.51 -17.13
CA PRO A 72 -13.63 55.46 -16.14
C PRO A 72 -12.79 54.80 -15.03
N LYS A 73 -11.71 55.51 -14.68
CA LYS A 73 -10.74 55.25 -13.62
C LYS A 73 -11.28 55.70 -12.26
N VAL A 74 -10.84 55.04 -11.19
CA VAL A 74 -10.82 55.60 -9.82
C VAL A 74 -9.40 55.46 -9.26
N SER A 75 -8.92 56.51 -8.61
CA SER A 75 -7.60 56.67 -7.99
C SER A 75 -7.76 57.21 -6.56
N PRO A 76 -6.72 57.15 -5.70
CA PRO A 76 -6.81 56.97 -4.25
C PRO A 76 -6.71 58.29 -3.46
N PRO A 77 -6.87 58.29 -2.11
CA PRO A 77 -6.63 59.49 -1.31
C PRO A 77 -5.29 59.49 -0.56
N GLN A 78 -4.69 60.70 -0.49
CA GLN A 78 -3.57 61.09 0.38
C GLN A 78 -4.04 61.97 1.57
N GLN A 79 -3.11 62.16 2.51
CA GLN A 79 -3.19 62.67 3.89
C GLN A 79 -3.61 64.15 4.11
N GLY A 80 -4.01 64.48 5.36
CA GLY A 80 -4.09 65.86 5.88
C GLY A 80 -4.44 65.98 7.39
N THR A 81 -3.39 66.17 8.20
CA THR A 81 -3.23 66.74 9.57
C THR A 81 -4.41 67.29 10.42
N SER A 82 -4.42 67.03 11.74
CA SER A 82 -4.47 68.05 12.82
C SER A 82 -4.24 67.47 14.24
N ARG A 83 -3.86 68.36 15.18
CA ARG A 83 -3.20 68.19 16.50
C ARG A 83 -4.16 67.89 17.67
N SER A 84 -3.69 67.18 18.72
CA SER A 84 -3.67 67.66 20.13
C SER A 84 -2.96 66.68 21.09
N ALA A 85 -2.35 67.24 22.13
CA ALA A 85 -1.33 66.67 23.02
C ALA A 85 -1.82 65.97 24.30
N ARG A 86 -0.97 65.08 24.86
CA ARG A 86 -0.54 64.92 26.28
C ARG A 86 0.03 63.48 26.44
N ALA A 87 1.34 63.23 26.55
CA ALA A 87 2.34 63.52 27.60
C ALA A 87 2.46 62.43 28.69
N ASN A 88 3.73 62.07 28.97
CA ASN A 88 4.33 61.23 30.03
C ASN A 88 4.44 59.71 29.78
N GLN A 89 5.57 59.02 30.04
CA GLN A 89 6.92 59.37 30.55
C GLN A 89 7.82 58.12 30.41
N GLY A 90 9.12 58.30 30.10
CA GLY A 90 10.30 57.45 30.46
C GLY A 90 10.32 55.98 30.03
N SER A 91 11.41 55.36 29.54
CA SER A 91 12.84 55.66 29.52
C SER A 91 13.52 54.61 28.63
N ASP A 92 14.46 55.04 27.79
CA ASP A 92 15.39 54.21 26.99
C ASP A 92 16.48 53.59 27.90
N PRO A 93 17.22 52.52 27.52
CA PRO A 93 18.26 52.69 26.49
C PRO A 93 18.58 51.47 25.57
N LEU A 94 18.84 51.80 24.30
CA LEU A 94 19.98 51.38 23.46
C LEU A 94 20.37 49.89 23.41
N ILE A 95 20.12 49.22 22.27
CA ILE A 95 21.09 48.25 21.69
C ILE A 95 21.12 48.38 20.15
N LYS A 96 22.36 48.42 19.65
CA LYS A 96 22.85 48.54 18.28
C LYS A 96 22.40 47.40 17.35
N ASP A 97 22.26 47.72 16.06
CA ASP A 97 22.24 46.74 14.95
C ASP A 97 23.42 45.76 15.01
N PRO A 98 23.21 44.50 14.59
CA PRO A 98 23.97 44.05 13.41
C PRO A 98 23.22 43.07 12.47
N LEU A 99 23.46 43.25 11.15
CA LEU A 99 23.66 42.28 10.04
C LEU A 99 22.77 41.01 9.91
N PRO A 100 22.45 40.59 8.66
CA PRO A 100 21.54 39.48 8.39
C PRO A 100 22.19 38.11 8.59
N CYS A 101 21.57 37.27 9.42
CA CYS A 101 21.93 35.88 9.64
C CYS A 101 21.56 35.00 8.43
N LEU A 102 22.58 34.49 7.73
CA LEU A 102 22.53 33.19 7.04
C LEU A 102 22.21 32.09 8.06
N ARG A 103 21.06 31.42 7.92
CA ARG A 103 20.80 30.12 8.57
C ARG A 103 20.80 29.03 7.48
N PRO A 104 21.63 27.99 7.57
CA PRO A 104 21.51 26.84 6.70
C PRO A 104 20.24 26.05 7.09
N SER A 105 19.53 25.59 6.07
CA SER A 105 18.30 24.81 6.21
C SER A 105 18.56 23.46 6.89
N LEU A 106 17.62 23.04 7.74
CA LEU A 106 17.57 21.72 8.40
C LEU A 106 17.61 20.52 7.43
N ARG A 107 17.63 20.73 6.11
CA ARG A 107 17.69 19.67 5.10
C ARG A 107 19.04 18.97 5.00
N ILE A 108 20.14 19.62 5.39
CA ILE A 108 21.49 19.02 5.30
C ILE A 108 21.77 18.07 6.48
N LEU A 109 21.10 18.25 7.63
CA LEU A 109 21.33 17.40 8.80
C LEU A 109 20.77 15.98 8.64
N ASN A 110 19.63 15.80 7.97
CA ASN A 110 19.05 14.46 7.77
C ASN A 110 19.82 13.61 6.76
N THR A 111 20.52 14.23 5.79
CA THR A 111 21.41 13.50 4.88
C THR A 111 22.70 13.09 5.60
N LEU A 112 23.21 13.91 6.52
CA LEU A 112 24.42 13.62 7.29
C LEU A 112 24.21 12.62 8.43
N VAL A 113 23.03 12.56 9.05
CA VAL A 113 22.72 11.56 10.11
C VAL A 113 22.67 10.13 9.55
N ASN A 114 22.35 9.96 8.26
CA ASN A 114 22.46 8.66 7.60
C ASN A 114 23.91 8.30 7.21
N PHE A 115 24.77 9.28 6.97
CA PHE A 115 26.19 9.06 6.66
C PHE A 115 27.06 8.86 7.92
N LEU A 116 26.71 9.48 9.05
CA LEU A 116 27.51 9.45 10.28
C LEU A 116 27.25 8.22 11.17
N ASN A 117 26.30 7.35 10.81
CA ASN A 117 26.17 6.00 11.39
C ASN A 117 27.09 4.95 10.72
N CYS A 118 27.96 5.37 9.80
CA CYS A 118 29.10 4.55 9.33
C CYS A 118 30.29 4.68 10.29
N GLY A 119 30.09 4.28 11.53
CA GLY A 119 31.16 4.00 12.49
C GLY A 119 31.25 2.49 12.72
N GLU A 120 32.41 1.93 12.39
CA GLU A 120 32.89 0.57 12.70
C GLU A 120 32.17 -0.62 12.03
N GLY A 121 32.78 -1.12 10.94
CA GLY A 121 32.89 -2.56 10.68
C GLY A 121 31.62 -3.38 10.42
N LYS A 122 30.53 -2.82 9.89
CA LYS A 122 29.41 -3.65 9.41
C LYS A 122 29.71 -4.18 8.02
N SER A 123 29.72 -5.50 7.86
CA SER A 123 29.89 -6.15 6.56
C SER A 123 28.86 -5.59 5.57
N ILE A 124 29.33 -5.21 4.38
CA ILE A 124 28.44 -4.83 3.29
C ILE A 124 27.61 -6.08 2.95
N ASN A 125 26.29 -5.95 2.82
CA ASN A 125 25.45 -7.08 2.45
C ASN A 125 25.97 -7.73 1.15
N PRO A 126 26.01 -9.06 1.05
CA PRO A 126 26.43 -9.75 -0.15
C PRO A 126 25.52 -9.36 -1.32
N PHE A 127 26.06 -9.38 -2.55
CA PHE A 127 25.24 -9.18 -3.73
C PHE A 127 24.19 -10.28 -3.84
N SER A 128 23.07 -9.99 -4.48
CA SER A 128 21.98 -10.94 -4.68
C SER A 128 22.47 -12.20 -5.41
N GLN A 129 23.39 -12.07 -6.36
CA GLN A 129 23.99 -13.22 -7.06
C GLN A 129 24.75 -14.17 -6.12
N ASP A 130 25.38 -13.64 -5.06
CA ASP A 130 26.15 -14.42 -4.09
C ASP A 130 25.20 -15.06 -3.08
N ARG A 131 24.17 -14.31 -2.66
CA ARG A 131 23.15 -14.77 -1.70
C ARG A 131 22.18 -15.79 -2.32
N TYR A 132 21.90 -15.67 -3.61
CA TYR A 132 20.93 -16.48 -4.35
C TYR A 132 21.59 -17.10 -5.59
N PRO A 133 22.56 -18.03 -5.41
CA PRO A 133 23.38 -18.57 -6.51
C PRO A 133 22.59 -19.39 -7.55
N HIS A 134 21.35 -19.76 -7.24
CA HIS A 134 20.43 -20.44 -8.15
C HIS A 134 19.82 -19.49 -9.18
N VAL A 135 19.73 -18.20 -8.88
CA VAL A 135 19.27 -17.19 -9.84
C VAL A 135 20.43 -16.86 -10.78
N LYS A 136 20.20 -16.96 -12.08
CA LYS A 136 21.21 -16.66 -13.11
C LYS A 136 20.85 -15.39 -13.86
N ARG A 137 21.89 -14.61 -14.19
CA ARG A 137 21.73 -13.43 -15.03
C ARG A 137 21.21 -13.87 -16.40
N GLY A 138 20.14 -13.24 -16.86
CA GLY A 138 19.60 -13.46 -18.19
C GLY A 138 20.54 -12.99 -19.29
N ASP A 139 20.22 -13.37 -20.52
CA ASP A 139 20.88 -12.91 -21.75
C ASP A 139 20.49 -11.45 -22.05
N TYR A 140 21.02 -10.54 -21.25
CA TYR A 140 20.88 -9.09 -21.40
C TYR A 140 22.21 -8.44 -21.76
N THR A 141 22.15 -7.40 -22.58
CA THR A 141 23.33 -6.62 -22.96
C THR A 141 23.90 -5.89 -21.76
N SER A 142 25.21 -5.98 -21.56
CA SER A 142 25.95 -5.17 -20.59
C SER A 142 26.18 -3.76 -21.16
N LEU A 143 26.12 -2.74 -20.30
CA LEU A 143 26.33 -1.35 -20.73
C LEU A 143 27.78 -1.09 -21.17
N ASP A 144 27.92 -0.27 -22.20
CA ASP A 144 29.17 0.28 -22.70
C ASP A 144 29.09 1.82 -22.85
N ALA A 145 30.14 2.44 -23.41
CA ALA A 145 30.21 3.88 -23.57
C ALA A 145 29.13 4.44 -24.51
N ASP A 146 28.74 3.72 -25.57
CA ASP A 146 27.74 4.19 -26.54
C ASP A 146 26.35 4.21 -25.92
N HIS A 147 26.01 3.21 -25.11
CA HIS A 147 24.77 3.20 -24.34
C HIS A 147 24.70 4.39 -23.37
N LEU A 148 25.79 4.67 -22.65
CA LEU A 148 25.83 5.81 -21.72
C LEU A 148 25.74 7.16 -22.46
N ASN A 149 26.37 7.28 -23.63
CA ASN A 149 26.29 8.47 -24.46
C ASN A 149 24.88 8.71 -24.98
N PHE A 150 24.15 7.65 -25.36
CA PHE A 150 22.73 7.76 -25.71
C PHE A 150 21.91 8.33 -24.54
N PHE A 151 22.04 7.75 -23.34
CA PHE A 151 21.29 8.22 -22.18
C PHE A 151 21.63 9.66 -21.80
N ARG A 152 22.90 10.07 -21.91
CA ARG A 152 23.34 11.46 -21.69
C ARG A 152 22.81 12.41 -22.76
N GLY A 153 22.73 11.97 -24.02
CA GLY A 153 22.12 12.75 -25.10
C GLY A 153 20.64 13.01 -24.84
N LEU A 154 19.92 12.01 -24.31
CA LEU A 154 18.50 12.11 -24.02
C LEU A 154 18.20 12.90 -22.72
N LEU A 155 18.96 12.68 -21.64
CA LEU A 155 18.66 13.22 -20.31
C LEU A 155 19.58 14.38 -19.90
N GLY A 156 20.73 14.55 -20.52
CA GLY A 156 21.83 15.38 -20.03
C GLY A 156 22.63 14.73 -18.90
N GLU A 157 23.86 15.20 -18.72
CA GLU A 157 24.87 14.58 -17.81
C GLU A 157 24.40 14.43 -16.36
N GLY A 158 23.75 15.45 -15.79
CA GLY A 158 23.35 15.46 -14.37
C GLY A 158 22.23 14.48 -13.99
N ARG A 159 21.68 13.72 -14.96
CA ARG A 159 20.55 12.79 -14.76
C ARG A 159 20.89 11.34 -15.13
N VAL A 160 22.16 11.07 -15.42
CA VAL A 160 22.72 9.73 -15.67
C VAL A 160 23.83 9.47 -14.65
N LEU A 161 23.50 8.76 -13.58
CA LEU A 161 24.47 8.45 -12.52
C LEU A 161 25.23 7.17 -12.88
N THR A 162 26.56 7.25 -12.89
CA THR A 162 27.43 6.10 -13.22
C THR A 162 28.55 5.86 -12.19
N LYS A 163 28.70 6.75 -11.21
CA LYS A 163 29.70 6.57 -10.15
C LYS A 163 29.19 5.52 -9.16
N PRO A 164 30.02 4.54 -8.74
CA PRO A 164 29.59 3.50 -7.81
C PRO A 164 28.91 4.03 -6.54
N GLU A 165 29.47 5.09 -5.95
CA GLU A 165 28.95 5.74 -4.74
C GLU A 165 27.56 6.37 -4.94
N ASP A 166 27.26 6.88 -6.13
CA ASP A 166 25.95 7.48 -6.46
C ASP A 166 24.89 6.41 -6.72
N CYS A 167 25.31 5.21 -7.16
CA CYS A 167 24.42 4.09 -7.49
C CYS A 167 24.10 3.20 -6.27
N GLU A 168 24.93 3.18 -5.22
CA GLU A 168 24.81 2.23 -4.11
C GLU A 168 23.43 2.28 -3.42
N ALA A 169 22.90 3.47 -3.16
CA ALA A 169 21.59 3.64 -2.52
C ALA A 169 20.41 3.08 -3.35
N TYR A 170 20.59 2.97 -4.68
CA TYR A 170 19.59 2.42 -5.60
C TYR A 170 19.68 0.89 -5.72
N ASN A 171 20.80 0.30 -5.28
CA ASN A 171 21.07 -1.12 -5.38
C ASN A 171 20.58 -1.92 -4.16
N VAL A 172 20.36 -1.29 -3.01
CA VAL A 172 19.99 -1.97 -1.75
C VAL A 172 18.52 -1.75 -1.42
N ASP A 173 17.77 -2.81 -1.17
CA ASP A 173 16.35 -2.69 -0.77
C ASP A 173 16.18 -2.24 0.68
N TRP A 174 14.97 -1.81 1.05
CA TRP A 174 14.69 -1.22 2.36
C TRP A 174 15.02 -2.15 3.53
N ILE A 175 14.72 -3.45 3.39
CA ILE A 175 15.03 -4.48 4.40
C ILE A 175 16.42 -5.10 4.27
N LYS A 176 17.27 -4.60 3.36
CA LYS A 176 18.68 -5.03 3.20
C LYS A 176 18.85 -6.52 2.89
N ASN A 177 17.89 -7.11 2.18
CA ASN A 177 17.89 -8.52 1.81
C ASN A 177 18.38 -8.74 0.37
N VAL A 178 18.05 -7.82 -0.54
CA VAL A 178 18.40 -7.86 -1.96
C VAL A 178 19.35 -6.70 -2.26
N ARG A 179 20.47 -7.00 -2.90
CA ARG A 179 21.47 -6.01 -3.32
C ARG A 179 21.95 -6.27 -4.75
N GLY A 180 21.56 -5.39 -5.67
CA GLY A 180 22.07 -5.38 -7.05
C GLY A 180 23.47 -4.78 -7.18
N TYR A 181 23.96 -4.68 -8.40
CA TYR A 181 25.22 -4.00 -8.73
C TYR A 181 25.09 -3.14 -10.00
N SER A 182 23.92 -2.53 -10.20
CA SER A 182 23.69 -1.59 -11.29
C SER A 182 24.72 -0.47 -11.29
N ARG A 183 25.23 -0.18 -12.49
CA ARG A 183 26.24 0.87 -12.74
C ARG A 183 25.65 2.08 -13.45
N CYS A 184 24.32 2.14 -13.59
CA CYS A 184 23.64 3.21 -14.29
C CYS A 184 22.26 3.48 -13.67
N VAL A 185 22.05 4.70 -13.16
CA VAL A 185 20.75 5.20 -12.70
C VAL A 185 20.31 6.34 -13.60
N LEU A 186 19.13 6.22 -14.18
CA LEU A 186 18.50 7.19 -15.07
C LEU A 186 17.39 7.93 -14.33
N LYS A 187 17.36 9.27 -14.44
CA LYS A 187 16.39 10.14 -13.76
C LYS A 187 15.58 10.98 -14.76
N PRO A 188 14.62 10.38 -15.49
CA PRO A 188 13.75 11.12 -16.39
C PRO A 188 12.85 12.11 -15.63
N LYS A 189 12.40 13.15 -16.34
CA LYS A 189 11.45 14.19 -15.91
C LYS A 189 10.13 14.10 -16.67
N THR A 190 10.13 13.51 -17.86
CA THR A 190 8.95 13.43 -18.73
C THR A 190 8.64 12.01 -19.19
N THR A 191 7.41 11.79 -19.64
CA THR A 191 6.96 10.51 -20.18
C THR A 191 7.71 10.17 -21.47
N GLU A 192 8.03 11.17 -22.28
CA GLU A 192 8.76 11.02 -23.54
C GLU A 192 10.20 10.56 -23.30
N GLU A 193 10.84 11.04 -22.23
CA GLU A 193 12.16 10.53 -21.82
C GLU A 193 12.09 9.06 -21.38
N VAL A 194 11.07 8.67 -20.60
CA VAL A 194 10.84 7.26 -20.25
C VAL A 194 10.63 6.40 -21.51
N SER A 195 9.82 6.88 -22.45
CA SER A 195 9.57 6.26 -23.75
C SER A 195 10.88 6.05 -24.54
N GLY A 196 11.70 7.09 -24.68
CA GLY A 196 12.99 7.00 -25.37
C GLY A 196 13.98 6.03 -24.70
N ILE A 197 14.04 6.02 -23.37
CA ILE A 197 14.87 5.05 -22.62
C ILE A 197 14.39 3.62 -22.90
N LEU A 198 13.09 3.35 -22.75
CA LEU A 198 12.56 2.00 -22.89
C LEU A 198 12.65 1.48 -24.32
N ALA A 199 12.36 2.32 -25.34
CA ALA A 199 12.54 1.96 -26.74
C ALA A 199 13.99 1.49 -27.02
N PHE A 200 14.97 2.27 -26.57
CA PHE A 200 16.39 1.96 -26.73
C PHE A 200 16.80 0.69 -25.97
N CYS A 201 16.42 0.58 -24.69
CA CYS A 201 16.71 -0.61 -23.89
C CYS A 201 16.07 -1.86 -24.48
N ASN A 202 14.86 -1.76 -25.02
CA ASN A 202 14.19 -2.86 -25.69
C ASN A 202 14.95 -3.28 -26.94
N GLU A 203 15.29 -2.35 -27.83
CA GLU A 203 16.06 -2.62 -29.05
C GLU A 203 17.39 -3.33 -28.73
N ARG A 204 18.08 -2.89 -27.67
CA ARG A 204 19.39 -3.39 -27.24
C ARG A 204 19.34 -4.56 -26.25
N ARG A 205 18.16 -5.02 -25.83
CA ARG A 205 17.97 -6.04 -24.78
C ARG A 205 18.70 -5.69 -23.47
N ILE A 206 18.60 -4.46 -23.04
CA ILE A 206 19.11 -3.97 -21.75
C ILE A 206 17.98 -4.09 -20.73
N ALA A 207 18.22 -4.80 -19.63
CA ALA A 207 17.26 -4.93 -18.55
C ALA A 207 17.12 -3.62 -17.76
N VAL A 208 15.90 -3.31 -17.32
CA VAL A 208 15.53 -2.09 -16.61
C VAL A 208 14.79 -2.43 -15.32
N CYS A 209 15.20 -1.82 -14.21
CA CYS A 209 14.52 -1.90 -12.92
C CYS A 209 13.86 -0.55 -12.59
N PRO A 210 12.51 -0.44 -12.69
CA PRO A 210 11.81 0.78 -12.30
C PRO A 210 11.88 1.01 -10.79
N GLN A 211 12.16 2.23 -10.37
CA GLN A 211 12.27 2.57 -8.95
C GLN A 211 11.55 3.87 -8.59
N GLY A 212 10.68 3.79 -7.57
CA GLY A 212 10.08 4.93 -6.89
C GLY A 212 10.90 5.34 -5.67
N GLY A 213 10.24 5.49 -4.52
CA GLY A 213 10.87 5.82 -3.24
C GLY A 213 11.71 4.71 -2.58
N ASN A 214 11.86 3.55 -3.25
CA ASN A 214 12.58 2.37 -2.75
C ASN A 214 12.14 1.89 -1.34
N THR A 215 10.84 1.88 -1.07
CA THR A 215 10.24 1.47 0.22
C THR A 215 9.57 0.09 0.17
N GLY A 216 9.72 -0.66 -0.94
CA GLY A 216 9.13 -1.98 -1.09
C GLY A 216 9.81 -3.05 -0.24
N LEU A 217 9.06 -4.06 0.21
CA LEU A 217 9.53 -5.04 1.22
C LEU A 217 9.79 -6.45 0.65
N VAL A 218 9.67 -6.60 -0.67
CA VAL A 218 9.75 -7.89 -1.39
C VAL A 218 10.89 -7.94 -2.40
N GLY A 219 11.83 -6.98 -2.35
CA GLY A 219 12.96 -6.88 -3.28
C GLY A 219 12.56 -6.49 -4.71
N GLY A 220 11.33 -6.01 -4.91
CA GLY A 220 10.83 -5.63 -6.24
C GLY A 220 11.48 -4.37 -6.81
N SER A 221 11.93 -3.46 -5.94
CA SER A 221 12.38 -2.11 -6.29
C SER A 221 13.86 -1.97 -6.63
N VAL A 222 14.68 -3.02 -6.46
CA VAL A 222 16.13 -2.95 -6.70
C VAL A 222 16.58 -3.99 -7.73
N PRO A 223 17.67 -3.75 -8.48
CA PRO A 223 18.23 -4.72 -9.41
C PRO A 223 18.64 -6.03 -8.72
N VAL A 224 18.59 -7.16 -9.45
CA VAL A 224 19.19 -8.43 -8.97
C VAL A 224 20.65 -8.52 -9.41
N PHE A 225 20.94 -8.05 -10.63
CA PHE A 225 22.26 -7.99 -11.24
C PHE A 225 22.60 -6.54 -11.60
N ASP A 226 22.82 -6.26 -12.89
CA ASP A 226 23.25 -4.99 -13.46
C ASP A 226 22.15 -4.24 -14.22
N GLU A 227 20.87 -4.54 -13.97
CA GLU A 227 19.75 -3.85 -14.61
C GLU A 227 19.88 -2.33 -14.43
N VAL A 228 19.59 -1.55 -15.48
CA VAL A 228 19.57 -0.09 -15.40
C VAL A 228 18.45 0.34 -14.48
N VAL A 229 18.75 1.14 -13.45
CA VAL A 229 17.70 1.67 -12.58
C VAL A 229 17.05 2.88 -13.27
N LEU A 230 15.74 2.83 -13.47
CA LEU A 230 14.96 3.98 -13.95
C LEU A 230 14.20 4.59 -12.77
N SER A 231 14.70 5.70 -12.25
CA SER A 231 14.15 6.37 -11.08
C SER A 231 13.13 7.44 -11.47
N THR A 232 11.94 7.37 -10.88
CA THR A 232 10.87 8.37 -11.08
C THR A 232 11.05 9.64 -10.24
N ALA A 233 12.14 9.77 -9.47
CA ALA A 233 12.31 10.83 -8.47
C ALA A 233 12.25 12.27 -9.01
N LEU A 234 12.49 12.48 -10.31
CA LEU A 234 12.37 13.81 -10.95
C LEU A 234 11.07 14.00 -11.73
N MET A 235 10.18 12.99 -11.74
CA MET A 235 8.81 13.09 -12.27
C MET A 235 7.85 13.41 -11.12
N ASN A 236 8.00 14.57 -10.49
CA ASN A 236 7.37 14.90 -9.21
C ASN A 236 6.40 16.09 -9.29
N GLU A 237 5.92 16.44 -10.48
CA GLU A 237 4.99 17.55 -10.68
C GLU A 237 3.52 17.16 -10.46
N ILE A 238 2.79 18.05 -9.78
CA ILE A 238 1.32 18.02 -9.74
C ILE A 238 0.80 18.72 -10.99
N ILE A 239 0.03 18.01 -11.81
CA ILE A 239 -0.44 18.49 -13.12
C ILE A 239 -1.74 19.29 -12.96
N SER A 240 -2.69 18.77 -12.18
CA SER A 240 -3.94 19.48 -11.87
C SER A 240 -4.62 18.95 -10.63
N THR A 241 -5.44 19.78 -9.99
CA THR A 241 -6.36 19.40 -8.91
C THR A 241 -7.72 20.03 -9.21
N ASN A 242 -8.77 19.22 -9.20
CA ASN A 242 -10.14 19.67 -9.34
C ASN A 242 -10.89 19.45 -8.03
N ASP A 243 -11.14 20.53 -7.32
CA ASP A 243 -11.73 20.51 -5.98
C ASP A 243 -13.21 20.12 -6.01
N THR A 244 -13.89 20.37 -7.13
CA THR A 244 -15.31 20.02 -7.29
C THR A 244 -15.49 18.53 -7.50
N SER A 245 -14.69 17.92 -8.37
CA SER A 245 -14.74 16.47 -8.61
C SER A 245 -13.91 15.68 -7.60
N GLY A 246 -13.01 16.33 -6.85
CA GLY A 246 -12.05 15.70 -5.96
C GLY A 246 -11.01 14.88 -6.70
N VAL A 247 -10.55 15.33 -7.89
CA VAL A 247 -9.59 14.56 -8.71
C VAL A 247 -8.24 15.24 -8.74
N LEU A 248 -7.19 14.47 -8.45
CA LEU A 248 -5.79 14.88 -8.56
C LEU A 248 -5.16 14.18 -9.77
N VAL A 249 -4.45 14.94 -10.60
CA VAL A 249 -3.57 14.40 -11.65
C VAL A 249 -2.14 14.80 -11.33
N CYS A 250 -1.23 13.83 -11.25
CA CYS A 250 0.17 14.06 -10.89
C CYS A 250 1.10 13.06 -11.57
N GLN A 251 2.39 13.38 -11.60
CA GLN A 251 3.42 12.48 -12.09
C GLN A 251 3.72 11.36 -11.07
N ALA A 252 4.22 10.23 -11.57
CA ALA A 252 4.42 9.00 -10.80
C ALA A 252 5.42 9.12 -9.64
N GLY A 253 6.33 10.10 -9.68
CA GLY A 253 7.34 10.36 -8.66
C GLY A 253 6.89 11.26 -7.51
N CYS A 254 5.65 11.75 -7.50
CA CYS A 254 5.16 12.55 -6.38
C CYS A 254 5.11 11.72 -5.08
N ILE A 255 5.71 12.26 -4.02
CA ILE A 255 5.74 11.65 -2.68
C ILE A 255 4.35 11.72 -2.06
N LEU A 256 3.87 10.61 -1.47
CA LEU A 256 2.52 10.51 -0.90
C LEU A 256 2.21 11.61 0.13
N GLU A 257 3.12 11.87 1.08
CA GLU A 257 2.95 12.93 2.09
C GLU A 257 2.87 14.33 1.46
N SER A 258 3.62 14.58 0.39
CA SER A 258 3.56 15.85 -0.33
C SER A 258 2.22 16.03 -1.06
N LEU A 259 1.67 14.95 -1.62
CA LEU A 259 0.34 14.96 -2.23
C LEU A 259 -0.77 15.21 -1.20
N ASP A 260 -0.71 14.55 -0.04
CA ASP A 260 -1.69 14.75 1.04
C ASP A 260 -1.64 16.19 1.59
N SER A 261 -0.44 16.72 1.77
CA SER A 261 -0.23 18.12 2.17
C SER A 261 -0.76 19.13 1.15
N HIS A 262 -0.60 18.85 -0.14
CA HIS A 262 -1.16 19.66 -1.22
C HIS A 262 -2.69 19.65 -1.18
N LEU A 263 -3.29 18.45 -1.14
CA LEU A 263 -4.75 18.25 -1.14
C LEU A 263 -5.43 18.87 0.08
N ALA A 264 -4.75 18.92 1.23
CA ALA A 264 -5.28 19.56 2.42
C ALA A 264 -5.65 21.04 2.20
N ASN A 265 -4.93 21.75 1.31
CA ASN A 265 -5.23 23.14 0.94
C ASN A 265 -6.53 23.28 0.14
N HIS A 266 -7.00 22.18 -0.45
CA HIS A 266 -8.22 22.08 -1.24
C HIS A 266 -9.37 21.43 -0.46
N GLY A 267 -9.22 21.21 0.85
CA GLY A 267 -10.21 20.49 1.67
C GLY A 267 -10.36 19.01 1.29
N LEU A 268 -9.36 18.44 0.63
CA LEU A 268 -9.28 17.04 0.21
C LEU A 268 -8.16 16.31 0.99
N MET A 269 -8.06 15.01 0.79
CA MET A 269 -6.94 14.19 1.26
C MET A 269 -6.69 13.00 0.33
N MET A 270 -5.56 12.32 0.49
CA MET A 270 -5.28 11.08 -0.24
C MET A 270 -6.20 9.93 0.24
N PRO A 271 -6.67 9.04 -0.66
CA PRO A 271 -7.51 7.90 -0.30
C PRO A 271 -6.74 6.78 0.41
N LEU A 272 -5.40 6.84 0.44
CA LEU A 272 -4.53 5.88 1.09
C LEU A 272 -3.55 6.59 2.03
N ASP A 273 -3.06 5.86 3.02
CA ASP A 273 -1.99 6.31 3.93
C ASP A 273 -1.27 5.12 4.53
N LEU A 274 0.05 5.25 4.70
CA LEU A 274 0.93 4.15 5.10
C LEU A 274 2.21 4.69 5.76
N GLY A 275 2.88 3.86 6.56
CA GLY A 275 4.04 4.31 7.36
C GLY A 275 5.21 4.87 6.54
N ALA A 276 5.31 4.54 5.25
CA ALA A 276 6.34 5.05 4.34
C ALA A 276 5.96 6.35 3.61
N LYS A 277 4.89 7.06 4.02
CA LYS A 277 4.31 8.22 3.30
C LYS A 277 5.31 9.33 2.96
N GLY A 278 6.34 9.54 3.79
CA GLY A 278 7.38 10.55 3.58
C GLY A 278 8.38 10.21 2.45
N SER A 279 8.36 8.98 1.92
CA SER A 279 9.29 8.53 0.88
C SER A 279 8.63 7.80 -0.28
N CYS A 280 7.51 7.10 -0.07
CA CYS A 280 6.87 6.35 -1.14
C CYS A 280 6.31 7.28 -2.22
N HIS A 281 6.50 6.90 -3.48
CA HIS A 281 5.96 7.64 -4.62
C HIS A 281 4.61 7.06 -5.05
N ILE A 282 3.71 7.91 -5.56
CA ILE A 282 2.37 7.48 -6.00
C ILE A 282 2.40 6.40 -7.09
N GLY A 283 3.36 6.46 -8.02
CA GLY A 283 3.55 5.43 -9.04
C GLY A 283 4.00 4.08 -8.46
N GLY A 284 4.79 4.12 -7.38
CA GLY A 284 5.15 2.94 -6.58
C GLY A 284 3.92 2.36 -5.89
N ASN A 285 3.14 3.19 -5.21
CA ASN A 285 1.90 2.78 -4.54
C ASN A 285 0.93 2.10 -5.53
N VAL A 286 0.75 2.69 -6.72
CA VAL A 286 -0.06 2.09 -7.80
C VAL A 286 0.51 0.77 -8.26
N SER A 287 1.82 0.72 -8.53
CA SER A 287 2.50 -0.47 -9.06
C SER A 287 2.51 -1.64 -8.09
N THR A 288 2.44 -1.40 -6.79
CA THR A 288 2.32 -2.45 -5.76
C THR A 288 0.88 -2.67 -5.31
N ASN A 289 -0.09 -1.89 -5.81
CA ASN A 289 -1.45 -1.82 -5.28
C ASN A 289 -1.47 -1.67 -3.74
N ALA A 290 -0.75 -0.67 -3.24
CA ALA A 290 -0.61 -0.43 -1.81
C ALA A 290 -1.98 -0.27 -1.11
N GLY A 291 -2.08 -0.87 0.08
CA GLY A 291 -3.24 -0.74 0.96
C GLY A 291 -3.02 0.35 2.02
N GLY A 292 -2.83 -0.06 3.26
CA GLY A 292 -2.53 0.82 4.39
C GLY A 292 -3.73 1.17 5.29
N LEU A 293 -3.50 2.15 6.17
CA LEU A 293 -4.25 2.35 7.44
C LEU A 293 -5.72 2.76 7.27
N ARG A 294 -6.08 3.28 6.09
CA ARG A 294 -7.43 3.78 5.76
C ARG A 294 -8.13 3.00 4.64
N LEU A 295 -7.57 1.84 4.25
CA LEU A 295 -8.15 0.97 3.21
C LEU A 295 -9.58 0.56 3.55
N LEU A 296 -9.88 0.29 4.83
CA LEU A 296 -11.21 -0.10 5.30
C LEU A 296 -12.31 0.86 4.81
N ARG A 297 -12.02 2.16 4.75
CA ARG A 297 -12.99 3.20 4.39
C ARG A 297 -12.95 3.60 2.92
N TYR A 298 -11.76 3.75 2.36
CA TYR A 298 -11.58 4.31 1.00
C TYR A 298 -11.30 3.23 -0.06
N GLY A 299 -11.14 1.98 0.36
CA GLY A 299 -10.94 0.83 -0.51
C GLY A 299 -9.56 0.78 -1.14
N ASN A 300 -9.38 -0.20 -2.03
CA ASN A 300 -8.13 -0.39 -2.76
C ASN A 300 -7.91 0.68 -3.84
N LEU A 301 -6.65 0.82 -4.28
CA LEU A 301 -6.30 1.71 -5.38
C LEU A 301 -7.00 1.36 -6.70
N GLN A 302 -7.43 0.12 -6.94
CA GLN A 302 -8.23 -0.20 -8.14
C GLN A 302 -9.52 0.62 -8.22
N GLY A 303 -10.12 1.00 -7.08
CA GLY A 303 -11.32 1.84 -7.05
C GLY A 303 -11.01 3.33 -7.11
N SER A 304 -9.92 3.76 -6.47
CA SER A 304 -9.58 5.18 -6.34
C SER A 304 -8.81 5.74 -7.54
N VAL A 305 -8.01 4.93 -8.24
CA VAL A 305 -7.32 5.36 -9.46
C VAL A 305 -8.31 5.43 -10.61
N LEU A 306 -8.50 6.62 -11.17
CA LEU A 306 -9.41 6.86 -12.30
C LEU A 306 -8.74 6.58 -13.64
N GLY A 307 -7.46 6.94 -13.77
CA GLY A 307 -6.68 6.83 -14.99
C GLY A 307 -5.18 6.78 -14.74
N LEU A 308 -4.44 6.24 -15.71
CA LEU A 308 -2.98 6.11 -15.68
C LEU A 308 -2.41 6.40 -17.06
N GLU A 309 -1.25 7.05 -17.09
CA GLU A 309 -0.36 7.02 -18.26
C GLU A 309 0.80 6.07 -17.92
N ALA A 310 1.13 5.16 -18.83
CA ALA A 310 2.22 4.21 -18.64
C ALA A 310 2.99 3.95 -19.94
N VAL A 311 4.26 3.62 -19.82
CA VAL A 311 5.14 3.32 -20.96
C VAL A 311 5.47 1.84 -20.97
N LYS A 312 5.18 1.16 -22.08
CA LYS A 312 5.49 -0.26 -22.29
C LYS A 312 6.98 -0.49 -22.54
N ALA A 313 7.40 -1.75 -22.50
CA ALA A 313 8.80 -2.14 -22.73
C ALA A 313 9.36 -1.60 -24.06
N ASN A 314 8.57 -1.63 -25.13
CA ASN A 314 8.97 -1.12 -26.44
C ASN A 314 9.00 0.42 -26.55
N GLY A 315 8.73 1.16 -25.46
CA GLY A 315 8.65 2.62 -25.44
C GLY A 315 7.28 3.19 -25.84
N GLU A 316 6.31 2.36 -26.23
CA GLU A 316 4.97 2.83 -26.56
C GLU A 316 4.30 3.44 -25.32
N ILE A 317 3.81 4.68 -25.45
CA ILE A 317 3.06 5.37 -24.41
C ILE A 317 1.60 4.93 -24.52
N LEU A 318 1.10 4.29 -23.47
CA LEU A 318 -0.31 3.97 -23.33
C LEU A 318 -0.98 5.05 -22.47
N ASP A 319 -1.76 5.89 -23.13
CA ASP A 319 -2.57 6.91 -22.46
C ASP A 319 -3.94 6.33 -22.07
N CYS A 320 -4.07 5.99 -20.79
CA CYS A 320 -5.34 5.66 -20.15
C CYS A 320 -5.68 6.70 -19.07
N LEU A 321 -5.17 7.94 -19.22
CA LEU A 321 -5.29 9.00 -18.23
C LEU A 321 -6.68 9.65 -18.32
N SER A 322 -7.65 9.04 -17.65
CA SER A 322 -9.00 9.57 -17.48
C SER A 322 -9.18 10.21 -16.10
N THR A 323 -9.90 11.32 -16.05
CA THR A 323 -10.38 11.96 -14.81
C THR A 323 -11.84 11.65 -14.52
N LEU A 324 -12.47 10.78 -15.32
CA LEU A 324 -13.89 10.45 -15.21
C LEU A 324 -14.13 9.35 -14.18
N LYS A 325 -15.16 9.53 -13.36
CA LYS A 325 -15.59 8.53 -12.37
C LYS A 325 -16.25 7.30 -13.00
N LYS A 326 -16.82 7.45 -14.20
CA LYS A 326 -17.47 6.38 -14.97
C LYS A 326 -17.06 6.51 -16.41
N ASP A 327 -16.48 5.45 -16.96
CA ASP A 327 -16.05 5.38 -18.34
C ASP A 327 -15.99 3.90 -18.75
N ASN A 328 -16.97 3.46 -19.55
CA ASN A 328 -17.15 2.06 -19.95
C ASN A 328 -16.90 1.87 -21.45
N THR A 329 -16.04 2.67 -22.07
CA THR A 329 -15.75 2.60 -23.52
C THR A 329 -14.67 1.55 -23.84
N GLY A 330 -14.91 0.30 -23.41
CA GLY A 330 -14.01 -0.84 -23.65
C GLY A 330 -13.35 -1.37 -22.37
N TYR A 331 -12.20 -2.02 -22.51
CA TYR A 331 -11.50 -2.63 -21.37
C TYR A 331 -10.84 -1.58 -20.48
N HIS A 332 -10.89 -1.79 -19.17
CA HIS A 332 -10.24 -0.91 -18.19
C HIS A 332 -8.73 -1.20 -18.10
N LEU A 333 -7.98 -0.86 -19.15
CA LEU A 333 -6.57 -1.22 -19.31
C LEU A 333 -5.66 -0.74 -18.17
N LYS A 334 -6.03 0.35 -17.47
CA LYS A 334 -5.29 0.82 -16.28
C LYS A 334 -5.06 -0.28 -15.24
N HIS A 335 -6.00 -1.21 -15.07
CA HIS A 335 -5.90 -2.29 -14.08
C HIS A 335 -4.76 -3.27 -14.37
N LEU A 336 -4.26 -3.33 -15.60
CA LEU A 336 -3.08 -4.13 -15.92
C LEU A 336 -1.83 -3.60 -15.23
N PHE A 337 -1.75 -2.29 -14.93
CA PHE A 337 -0.57 -1.67 -14.32
C PHE A 337 -0.64 -1.63 -12.79
N ILE A 338 -1.86 -1.56 -12.22
CA ILE A 338 -2.08 -1.53 -10.76
C ILE A 338 -1.73 -2.92 -10.19
N GLY A 339 -0.68 -3.00 -9.37
CA GLY A 339 -0.18 -4.28 -8.82
C GLY A 339 0.72 -5.08 -9.78
N SER A 340 1.17 -4.49 -10.89
CA SER A 340 2.08 -5.16 -11.85
C SER A 340 3.56 -5.10 -11.47
N GLU A 341 3.91 -4.30 -10.47
CA GLU A 341 5.26 -4.11 -9.92
C GLU A 341 6.30 -3.75 -11.01
N GLY A 342 5.88 -2.95 -11.99
CA GLY A 342 6.74 -2.46 -13.06
C GLY A 342 7.07 -3.50 -14.14
N THR A 343 6.43 -4.68 -14.13
CA THR A 343 6.74 -5.76 -15.07
C THR A 343 5.98 -5.65 -16.40
N LEU A 344 4.88 -4.89 -16.46
CA LEU A 344 4.08 -4.71 -17.68
C LEU A 344 4.23 -3.33 -18.32
N GLY A 345 4.89 -2.40 -17.61
CA GLY A 345 5.14 -1.03 -18.05
C GLY A 345 5.52 -0.15 -16.86
N ILE A 346 5.98 1.07 -17.15
CA ILE A 346 6.34 2.07 -16.15
C ILE A 346 5.24 3.13 -16.11
N VAL A 347 4.54 3.23 -14.98
CA VAL A 347 3.56 4.29 -14.73
C VAL A 347 4.28 5.64 -14.66
N THR A 348 3.82 6.63 -15.44
CA THR A 348 4.40 7.98 -15.53
C THR A 348 3.48 9.07 -14.98
N LYS A 349 2.15 8.90 -15.09
CA LYS A 349 1.15 9.81 -14.51
C LYS A 349 -0.01 9.03 -13.90
N VAL A 350 -0.63 9.62 -12.89
CA VAL A 350 -1.75 9.05 -12.15
C VAL A 350 -2.86 10.08 -12.03
N ALA A 351 -4.09 9.71 -12.39
CA ALA A 351 -5.31 10.42 -12.03
C ALA A 351 -6.03 9.63 -10.91
N ILE A 352 -6.24 10.26 -9.76
CA ILE A 352 -6.76 9.61 -8.55
C ILE A 352 -7.90 10.42 -7.93
N GLN A 353 -8.94 9.70 -7.50
CA GLN A 353 -10.05 10.25 -6.73
C GLN A 353 -9.63 10.43 -5.27
N CYS A 354 -9.69 11.67 -4.82
CA CYS A 354 -9.36 12.11 -3.47
C CYS A 354 -10.66 12.35 -2.69
N PRO A 355 -10.85 11.72 -1.52
CA PRO A 355 -11.98 12.01 -0.64
C PRO A 355 -11.86 13.43 -0.04
N PRO A 356 -12.99 14.04 0.37
CA PRO A 356 -12.98 15.21 1.22
C PRO A 356 -12.23 14.94 2.52
N LYS A 357 -11.48 15.93 3.00
CA LYS A 357 -10.84 15.88 4.32
C LYS A 357 -11.94 15.86 5.40
N PRO A 358 -11.91 14.92 6.35
CA PRO A 358 -12.92 14.84 7.40
C PRO A 358 -12.87 16.09 8.28
N LYS A 359 -14.05 16.53 8.74
CA LYS A 359 -14.17 17.67 9.67
C LYS A 359 -13.99 17.24 11.12
N ALA A 360 -14.33 15.98 11.42
CA ALA A 360 -14.18 15.38 12.72
C ALA A 360 -13.43 14.04 12.59
N VAL A 361 -12.43 13.86 13.45
CA VAL A 361 -11.65 12.63 13.56
C VAL A 361 -11.60 12.25 15.03
N ASN A 362 -12.02 11.02 15.34
CA ASN A 362 -11.95 10.47 16.69
C ASN A 362 -11.14 9.18 16.67
N LEU A 363 -10.38 8.95 17.73
CA LEU A 363 -9.60 7.73 17.91
C LEU A 363 -9.89 7.12 19.27
N ALA A 364 -10.20 5.82 19.28
CA ALA A 364 -10.27 5.00 20.48
C ALA A 364 -9.14 3.97 20.47
N PHE A 365 -8.43 3.87 21.60
CA PHE A 365 -7.44 2.85 21.87
C PHE A 365 -7.94 1.96 22.99
N LEU A 366 -8.11 0.67 22.71
CA LEU A 366 -8.84 -0.28 23.55
C LEU A 366 -7.94 -1.45 23.97
N GLY A 367 -8.02 -1.87 25.23
CA GLY A 367 -7.38 -3.06 25.76
C GLY A 367 -8.40 -4.17 26.02
N GLU A 368 -8.19 -5.33 25.41
CA GLU A 368 -9.07 -6.49 25.55
C GLU A 368 -8.97 -7.11 26.96
N ARG A 369 -10.06 -7.72 27.42
CA ARG A 369 -10.11 -8.35 28.73
C ARG A 369 -9.50 -9.75 28.69
N LYS A 370 -8.43 -9.98 29.44
CA LYS A 370 -7.94 -11.33 29.72
C LYS A 370 -9.01 -12.14 30.48
N TYR A 371 -9.72 -13.03 29.80
CA TYR A 371 -10.55 -14.03 30.45
C TYR A 371 -9.65 -15.06 31.14
N ILE A 372 -9.48 -14.94 32.46
CA ILE A 372 -9.01 -16.05 33.29
C ILE A 372 -10.23 -16.93 33.54
N ILE A 373 -10.50 -17.89 32.65
CA ILE A 373 -11.42 -18.98 32.97
C ILE A 373 -10.61 -19.97 33.83
N LEU A 374 -11.02 -20.14 35.09
CA LEU A 374 -10.49 -21.14 36.02
C LEU A 374 -10.91 -22.57 35.62
N THR A 375 -10.62 -22.97 34.38
CA THR A 375 -10.71 -24.36 33.91
C THR A 375 -9.40 -24.72 33.25
N PHE A 376 -8.89 -25.92 33.53
CA PHE A 376 -7.60 -26.48 33.10
C PHE A 376 -7.38 -26.59 31.56
N THR A 377 -8.21 -25.93 30.75
CA THR A 377 -8.18 -25.90 29.29
C THR A 377 -8.47 -24.48 28.77
N SER A 378 -7.72 -23.47 29.21
CA SER A 378 -7.84 -22.10 28.70
C SER A 378 -6.89 -21.90 27.50
N ASN A 379 -7.41 -22.07 26.28
CA ASN A 379 -6.68 -21.76 25.04
C ASN A 379 -6.86 -20.29 24.66
N CYS A 380 -5.89 -19.71 23.94
CA CYS A 380 -5.91 -18.33 23.39
C CYS A 380 -7.12 -18.00 22.49
N VAL A 381 -7.99 -18.97 22.19
CA VAL A 381 -9.13 -18.89 21.26
C VAL A 381 -10.26 -18.02 21.81
N ASP A 382 -10.52 -18.03 23.12
CA ASP A 382 -11.66 -17.30 23.71
C ASP A 382 -11.46 -15.78 23.70
N SER A 383 -10.21 -15.31 23.80
CA SER A 383 -9.85 -13.88 23.80
C SER A 383 -9.97 -13.25 22.40
N PHE A 384 -9.65 -14.00 21.34
CA PHE A 384 -9.78 -13.46 19.98
C PHE A 384 -11.24 -13.33 19.51
N GLU A 385 -12.17 -14.16 20.01
CA GLU A 385 -13.59 -14.00 19.70
C GLU A 385 -14.16 -12.68 20.25
N THR A 386 -13.65 -12.20 21.39
CA THR A 386 -13.98 -10.86 21.92
C THR A 386 -13.57 -9.75 20.94
N VAL A 387 -12.35 -9.83 20.40
CA VAL A 387 -11.85 -8.90 19.38
C VAL A 387 -12.79 -8.89 18.17
N LEU A 388 -13.23 -10.06 17.68
CA LEU A 388 -14.18 -10.15 16.57
C LEU A 388 -15.55 -9.56 16.90
N LYS A 389 -16.05 -9.71 18.13
CA LYS A 389 -17.30 -9.06 18.58
C LYS A 389 -17.18 -7.54 18.54
N ILE A 390 -16.06 -6.99 19.02
CA ILE A 390 -15.79 -5.54 18.96
C ILE A 390 -15.80 -5.05 17.51
N VAL A 391 -15.13 -5.75 16.59
CA VAL A 391 -15.16 -5.39 15.16
C VAL A 391 -16.57 -5.41 14.59
N ARG A 392 -17.37 -6.45 14.89
CA ARG A 392 -18.77 -6.54 14.42
C ARG A 392 -19.61 -5.37 14.94
N LYS A 393 -19.45 -4.99 16.21
CA LYS A 393 -20.13 -3.83 16.81
C LYS A 393 -19.67 -2.52 16.20
N ALA A 394 -18.35 -2.30 16.05
CA ALA A 394 -17.80 -1.11 15.41
C ALA A 394 -18.37 -0.92 13.99
N LYS A 395 -18.41 -1.99 13.18
CA LYS A 395 -19.00 -1.96 11.84
C LYS A 395 -20.50 -1.63 11.83
N ARG A 396 -21.25 -2.01 12.86
CA ARG A 396 -22.71 -1.77 12.94
C ARG A 396 -23.06 -0.41 13.54
N GLU A 397 -22.32 0.01 14.57
CA GLU A 397 -22.66 1.17 15.38
C GLU A 397 -21.96 2.44 14.86
N LEU A 398 -20.69 2.34 14.47
CA LEU A 398 -19.96 3.44 13.84
C LEU A 398 -20.23 3.52 12.33
N SER A 399 -20.56 2.39 11.69
CA SER A 399 -21.04 2.31 10.32
C SER A 399 -20.18 3.14 9.34
N GLU A 400 -20.77 4.17 8.74
CA GLU A 400 -20.18 4.96 7.66
C GLU A 400 -19.04 5.87 8.12
N ILE A 401 -18.88 6.12 9.42
CA ILE A 401 -17.78 6.97 9.92
C ILE A 401 -16.54 6.17 10.26
N LEU A 402 -16.59 4.84 10.37
CA LEU A 402 -15.41 4.00 10.64
C LEU A 402 -14.34 4.19 9.56
N SER A 403 -13.14 4.62 9.94
CA SER A 403 -12.00 4.86 9.04
C SER A 403 -10.90 3.82 9.16
N SER A 404 -10.63 3.34 10.38
CA SER A 404 -9.60 2.35 10.64
C SER A 404 -10.00 1.38 11.76
N CYS A 405 -9.49 0.15 11.67
CA CYS A 405 -9.67 -0.90 12.67
C CYS A 405 -8.43 -1.79 12.69
N GLU A 406 -7.50 -1.46 13.57
CA GLU A 406 -6.19 -2.12 13.71
C GLU A 406 -6.13 -2.96 14.97
N MET A 407 -5.27 -3.98 14.97
CA MET A 407 -5.00 -4.81 16.13
C MET A 407 -3.49 -5.02 16.31
N MET A 408 -3.04 -5.11 17.56
CA MET A 408 -1.71 -5.59 17.94
C MET A 408 -1.79 -6.50 19.17
N ASP A 409 -0.98 -7.54 19.22
CA ASP A 409 -0.87 -8.43 20.38
C ASP A 409 0.04 -7.88 21.49
N GLU A 410 -0.01 -8.52 22.67
CA GLU A 410 0.81 -8.22 23.85
C GLU A 410 2.31 -8.16 23.54
N LEU A 411 2.84 -9.15 22.81
CA LEU A 411 4.27 -9.24 22.51
C LEU A 411 4.73 -8.13 21.57
N THR A 412 3.86 -7.71 20.65
CA THR A 412 4.09 -6.59 19.73
C THR A 412 4.15 -5.28 20.50
N MET A 413 3.18 -5.05 21.40
CA MET A 413 3.17 -3.87 22.27
C MET A 413 4.44 -3.79 23.13
N ASP A 414 4.84 -4.91 23.74
CA ASP A 414 6.06 -5.01 24.55
C ASP A 414 7.31 -4.61 23.76
N VAL A 415 7.44 -5.09 22.52
CA VAL A 415 8.58 -4.76 21.64
C VAL A 415 8.63 -3.26 21.35
N VAL A 416 7.49 -2.65 21.01
CA VAL A 416 7.43 -1.20 20.72
C VAL A 416 7.79 -0.36 21.94
N VAL A 417 7.17 -0.64 23.09
CA VAL A 417 7.40 0.12 24.33
C VAL A 417 8.85 -0.04 24.80
N SER A 418 9.40 -1.26 24.76
CA SER A 418 10.75 -1.53 25.25
C SER A 418 11.86 -0.95 24.37
N HIS A 419 11.74 -1.02 23.04
CA HIS A 419 12.79 -0.60 22.09
C HIS A 419 12.70 0.85 21.63
N LEU A 420 11.49 1.42 21.57
CA LEU A 420 11.27 2.80 21.13
C LEU A 420 11.00 3.76 22.29
N LYS A 421 10.87 3.24 23.53
CA LYS A 421 10.57 4.03 24.74
C LYS A 421 9.29 4.86 24.62
N LEU A 422 8.35 4.41 23.81
CA LEU A 422 7.01 4.98 23.72
C LEU A 422 6.20 4.57 24.96
N LYS A 423 5.29 5.45 25.40
CA LYS A 423 4.41 5.18 26.54
C LYS A 423 3.08 4.62 26.05
N SER A 424 2.72 3.42 26.48
CA SER A 424 1.37 2.90 26.30
C SER A 424 0.39 3.72 27.16
N PRO A 425 -0.77 4.14 26.62
CA PRO A 425 -1.81 4.80 27.41
C PRO A 425 -2.60 3.83 28.31
N LEU A 426 -2.43 2.52 28.11
CA LEU A 426 -3.13 1.45 28.83
C LEU A 426 -2.13 0.48 29.50
N PRO A 427 -2.55 -0.25 30.55
CA PRO A 427 -1.76 -1.34 31.12
C PRO A 427 -1.62 -2.53 30.13
N GLN A 428 -1.02 -3.63 30.58
CA GLN A 428 -0.80 -4.80 29.73
C GLN A 428 -2.11 -5.56 29.42
N HIS A 429 -2.35 -5.87 28.15
CA HIS A 429 -3.51 -6.61 27.65
C HIS A 429 -3.09 -7.64 26.58
N PRO A 430 -3.82 -8.77 26.41
CA PRO A 430 -3.51 -9.76 25.37
C PRO A 430 -3.57 -9.18 23.96
N PHE A 431 -4.56 -8.30 23.74
CA PHE A 431 -4.77 -7.59 22.50
C PHE A 431 -5.09 -6.12 22.76
N TYR A 432 -4.62 -5.28 21.84
CA TYR A 432 -4.95 -3.88 21.75
C TYR A 432 -5.60 -3.58 20.40
N MET A 433 -6.59 -2.68 20.40
CA MET A 433 -7.26 -2.23 19.18
C MET A 433 -7.18 -0.71 19.02
N ILE A 434 -6.99 -0.26 17.78
CA ILE A 434 -7.22 1.13 17.38
C ILE A 434 -8.49 1.15 16.53
N ILE A 435 -9.44 2.00 16.92
CA ILE A 435 -10.64 2.30 16.14
C ILE A 435 -10.61 3.81 15.86
N GLU A 436 -10.59 4.17 14.59
CA GLU A 436 -10.62 5.56 14.17
C GLU A 436 -11.91 5.82 13.38
N THR A 437 -12.47 7.02 13.53
CA THR A 437 -13.59 7.49 12.72
C THR A 437 -13.26 8.79 12.00
N HIS A 438 -13.75 8.89 10.77
CA HIS A 438 -13.74 10.07 9.91
C HIS A 438 -15.18 10.44 9.56
N GLY A 439 -15.61 11.62 9.99
CA GLY A 439 -16.93 12.12 9.63
C GLY A 439 -16.98 13.63 9.44
N SER A 440 -18.22 14.11 9.36
CA SER A 440 -18.55 15.45 8.87
C SER A 440 -19.12 16.36 9.95
N ASN A 441 -19.49 15.80 11.10
CA ASN A 441 -20.11 16.50 12.21
C ASN A 441 -19.58 15.94 13.53
N GLU A 442 -18.85 16.77 14.26
CA GLU A 442 -18.19 16.40 15.51
C GLU A 442 -19.18 15.81 16.54
N ASN A 443 -20.31 16.47 16.78
CA ASN A 443 -21.29 16.02 17.78
C ASN A 443 -21.88 14.64 17.46
N HIS A 444 -22.25 14.39 16.20
CA HIS A 444 -22.80 13.08 15.80
C HIS A 444 -21.74 11.98 15.89
N ASP A 445 -20.51 12.30 15.51
CA ASP A 445 -19.41 11.33 15.49
C ASP A 445 -18.97 10.97 16.92
N GLU A 446 -18.91 11.96 17.81
CA GLU A 446 -18.67 11.77 19.25
C GLU A 446 -19.80 10.99 19.92
N GLU A 447 -21.06 11.29 19.63
CA GLU A 447 -22.21 10.54 20.16
C GLU A 447 -22.13 9.06 19.74
N LYS A 448 -21.90 8.77 18.46
CA LYS A 448 -21.72 7.40 17.96
C LYS A 448 -20.55 6.69 18.64
N MET A 449 -19.41 7.37 18.77
CA MET A 449 -18.23 6.80 19.43
C MET A 449 -18.51 6.50 20.90
N ASN A 450 -19.10 7.44 21.64
CA ASN A 450 -19.42 7.28 23.05
C ASN A 450 -20.44 6.16 23.28
N THR A 451 -21.50 6.08 22.48
CA THR A 451 -22.48 4.98 22.55
C THR A 451 -21.82 3.63 22.26
N PHE A 452 -20.98 3.55 21.24
CA PHE A 452 -20.22 2.34 20.93
C PHE A 452 -19.32 1.92 22.10
N LEU A 453 -18.56 2.85 22.67
CA LEU A 453 -17.69 2.60 23.81
C LEU A 453 -18.47 2.16 25.05
N GLN A 454 -19.60 2.80 25.34
CA GLN A 454 -20.50 2.41 26.43
C GLN A 454 -20.99 0.97 26.26
N ASN A 455 -21.45 0.62 25.06
CA ASN A 455 -21.96 -0.72 24.77
C ASN A 455 -20.90 -1.81 24.93
N ILE A 456 -19.67 -1.59 24.44
CA ILE A 456 -18.59 -2.59 24.58
C ILE A 456 -18.09 -2.70 26.02
N MET A 457 -18.19 -1.64 26.82
CA MET A 457 -17.89 -1.66 28.26
C MET A 457 -18.96 -2.39 29.06
N ASP A 458 -20.25 -2.13 28.79
CA ASP A 458 -21.38 -2.79 29.47
C ASP A 458 -21.43 -4.29 29.19
N GLU A 459 -21.12 -4.69 27.96
CA GLU A 459 -20.93 -6.10 27.57
C GLU A 459 -19.62 -6.71 28.09
N LYS A 460 -18.76 -5.91 28.75
CA LYS A 460 -17.47 -6.31 29.33
C LYS A 460 -16.49 -6.90 28.30
N LEU A 461 -16.57 -6.43 27.05
CA LEU A 461 -15.68 -6.84 25.96
C LEU A 461 -14.30 -6.18 26.07
N VAL A 462 -14.26 -4.94 26.58
CA VAL A 462 -13.03 -4.22 26.88
C VAL A 462 -12.84 -4.08 28.38
N LEU A 463 -11.59 -4.13 28.84
CA LEU A 463 -11.27 -3.90 30.25
C LEU A 463 -10.95 -2.42 30.51
N ASN A 464 -10.17 -1.81 29.62
CA ASN A 464 -9.79 -0.40 29.66
C ASN A 464 -9.79 0.17 28.24
N GLY A 465 -9.99 1.49 28.13
CA GLY A 465 -9.88 2.19 26.86
C GLY A 465 -9.63 3.69 27.08
N THR A 466 -9.07 4.34 26.08
CA THR A 466 -8.98 5.80 26.01
C THR A 466 -9.50 6.27 24.65
N ALA A 467 -10.21 7.40 24.63
CA ALA A 467 -10.71 8.01 23.41
C ALA A 467 -10.24 9.47 23.34
N THR A 468 -9.96 9.97 22.15
CA THR A 468 -9.48 11.32 21.95
C THR A 468 -9.75 11.82 20.52
N SER A 469 -10.04 13.11 20.40
CA SER A 469 -10.03 13.89 19.17
C SER A 469 -8.82 14.84 19.08
N GLU A 470 -7.93 14.82 20.08
CA GLU A 470 -6.76 15.70 20.14
C GLU A 470 -5.64 15.18 19.23
N VAL A 471 -5.26 15.97 18.23
CA VAL A 471 -4.25 15.62 17.21
C VAL A 471 -2.95 15.10 17.81
N SER A 472 -2.45 15.73 18.89
CA SER A 472 -1.20 15.35 19.54
C SER A 472 -1.28 13.94 20.15
N LYS A 473 -2.40 13.60 20.80
CA LYS A 473 -2.65 12.30 21.43
C LYS A 473 -2.91 11.22 20.39
N MET A 474 -3.68 11.53 19.35
CA MET A 474 -3.90 10.63 18.22
C MET A 474 -2.57 10.25 17.57
N LYS A 475 -1.70 11.23 17.31
CA LYS A 475 -0.36 10.96 16.78
C LYS A 475 0.44 10.04 17.69
N ASN A 476 0.44 10.27 19.01
CA ASN A 476 1.18 9.42 19.95
C ASN A 476 0.67 7.96 19.94
N ILE A 477 -0.63 7.75 19.78
CA ILE A 477 -1.22 6.41 19.68
C ILE A 477 -0.88 5.78 18.33
N TRP A 478 -0.99 6.53 17.24
CA TRP A 478 -0.60 6.06 15.91
C TRP A 478 0.88 5.73 15.81
N ASP A 479 1.76 6.48 16.47
CA ASP A 479 3.20 6.21 16.53
C ASP A 479 3.49 4.82 17.13
N ILE A 480 2.64 4.31 18.05
CA ILE A 480 2.77 2.94 18.57
C ILE A 480 2.52 1.91 17.46
N ARG A 481 1.50 2.11 16.61
CA ARG A 481 1.12 1.18 15.53
C ARG A 481 1.99 1.31 14.28
N GLU A 482 2.31 2.53 13.86
CA GLU A 482 3.09 2.81 12.64
C GLU A 482 4.56 2.39 12.80
N ARG A 483 5.11 2.45 14.03
CA ARG A 483 6.53 2.17 14.29
C ARG A 483 6.82 0.74 14.77
N ILE A 484 5.84 -0.16 14.72
CA ILE A 484 6.04 -1.58 15.06
C ILE A 484 7.20 -2.18 14.25
N THR A 485 7.22 -1.95 12.93
CA THR A 485 8.26 -2.52 12.06
C THR A 485 9.67 -2.06 12.46
N GLU A 486 9.83 -0.80 12.84
CA GLU A 486 11.09 -0.24 13.36
C GLU A 486 11.50 -0.91 14.68
N ALA A 487 10.54 -1.12 15.59
CA ALA A 487 10.80 -1.75 16.88
C ALA A 487 11.21 -3.22 16.74
N LEU A 488 10.55 -3.96 15.84
CA LEU A 488 10.88 -5.37 15.57
C LEU A 488 12.32 -5.54 15.07
N ASP A 489 12.78 -4.66 14.17
CA ASP A 489 14.14 -4.70 13.63
C ASP A 489 15.23 -4.38 14.68
N ARG A 490 14.86 -3.77 15.81
CA ARG A 490 15.76 -3.56 16.96
C ARG A 490 15.80 -4.75 17.93
N ASP A 491 14.82 -5.66 17.86
CA ASP A 491 14.75 -6.80 18.79
C ASP A 491 15.53 -8.03 18.32
N GLY A 492 15.88 -8.12 17.03
CA GLY A 492 16.68 -9.21 16.47
C GLY A 492 16.54 -9.33 14.95
N TYR A 493 16.92 -10.48 14.41
CA TYR A 493 16.62 -10.80 13.00
C TYR A 493 15.13 -11.15 12.86
N VAL A 494 14.44 -10.53 11.90
CA VAL A 494 12.99 -10.66 11.74
C VAL A 494 12.62 -11.35 10.43
N PHE A 495 11.95 -12.49 10.52
CA PHE A 495 11.23 -13.05 9.38
C PHE A 495 9.85 -12.39 9.29
N LYS A 496 9.63 -11.60 8.23
CA LYS A 496 8.40 -10.82 8.01
C LYS A 496 7.49 -11.52 7.00
N TYR A 497 6.23 -11.72 7.37
CA TYR A 497 5.16 -12.23 6.52
C TYR A 497 3.97 -11.29 6.57
N ASP A 498 3.39 -11.07 5.39
CA ASP A 498 2.25 -10.19 5.15
C ASP A 498 1.22 -11.03 4.43
N ILE A 499 0.11 -11.35 5.11
CA ILE A 499 -0.85 -12.35 4.65
C ILE A 499 -2.29 -11.91 4.88
N SER A 500 -3.17 -12.29 3.96
CA SER A 500 -4.61 -12.16 4.19
C SER A 500 -5.18 -13.49 4.65
N LEU A 501 -5.93 -13.49 5.75
CA LEU A 501 -6.66 -14.65 6.25
C LEU A 501 -8.14 -14.31 6.40
N PRO A 502 -9.05 -15.30 6.34
CA PRO A 502 -10.43 -15.09 6.79
C PRO A 502 -10.41 -14.49 8.21
N ILE A 503 -11.23 -13.45 8.44
CA ILE A 503 -11.15 -12.69 9.70
C ILE A 503 -11.35 -13.56 10.95
N GLN A 504 -12.12 -14.64 10.86
CA GLN A 504 -12.30 -15.61 11.95
C GLN A 504 -11.00 -16.35 12.34
N ASN A 505 -10.05 -16.41 11.42
CA ASN A 505 -8.75 -17.06 11.56
C ASN A 505 -7.59 -16.04 11.56
N PHE A 506 -7.87 -14.74 11.63
CA PHE A 506 -6.86 -13.69 11.51
C PHE A 506 -5.64 -13.92 12.41
N TYR A 507 -5.85 -14.36 13.66
CA TYR A 507 -4.75 -14.59 14.61
C TYR A 507 -4.31 -16.06 14.71
N SER A 508 -4.93 -17.01 14.00
CA SER A 508 -4.71 -18.45 14.24
C SER A 508 -3.32 -18.94 13.86
N LEU A 509 -2.62 -18.24 12.96
CA LEU A 509 -1.26 -18.59 12.54
C LEU A 509 -0.21 -18.28 13.61
N VAL A 510 -0.44 -17.26 14.45
CA VAL A 510 0.49 -16.86 15.52
C VAL A 510 0.73 -17.99 16.53
N PRO A 511 -0.30 -18.56 17.19
CA PRO A 511 -0.10 -19.68 18.12
C PRO A 511 0.40 -20.95 17.42
N ALA A 512 -0.04 -21.21 16.18
CA ALA A 512 0.47 -22.34 15.40
C ALA A 512 1.98 -22.21 15.14
N MET A 513 2.48 -21.00 14.88
CA MET A 513 3.91 -20.74 14.73
C MET A 513 4.66 -20.82 16.07
N GLN A 514 4.03 -20.38 17.18
CA GLN A 514 4.60 -20.50 18.52
C GLN A 514 4.80 -21.95 18.92
N GLU A 515 3.80 -22.81 18.71
CA GLU A 515 3.91 -24.25 18.92
C GLU A 515 5.00 -24.86 18.04
N ARG A 516 5.05 -24.45 16.77
CA ARG A 516 5.99 -25.01 15.78
C ARG A 516 7.45 -24.67 16.05
N LEU A 517 7.75 -23.45 16.49
CA LEU A 517 9.14 -23.01 16.72
C LEU A 517 9.58 -23.21 18.17
N GLY A 518 8.65 -23.22 19.12
CA GLY A 518 8.95 -23.29 20.55
C GLY A 518 9.99 -22.25 20.94
N THR A 519 11.04 -22.69 21.63
CA THR A 519 12.16 -21.85 22.08
C THR A 519 13.12 -21.41 20.98
N SER A 520 12.93 -21.86 19.73
CA SER A 520 13.76 -21.41 18.60
C SER A 520 13.47 -19.96 18.21
N ALA A 521 12.27 -19.46 18.53
CA ALA A 521 11.89 -18.07 18.33
C ALA A 521 12.06 -17.29 19.64
N LYS A 522 12.63 -16.07 19.55
CA LYS A 522 12.67 -15.13 20.67
C LYS A 522 11.27 -14.58 20.94
N ARG A 523 10.57 -14.15 19.88
CA ARG A 523 9.18 -13.66 19.91
C ARG A 523 8.49 -13.98 18.59
N ILE A 524 7.18 -14.17 18.64
CA ILE A 524 6.32 -14.25 17.46
C ILE A 524 5.18 -13.26 17.68
N CYS A 525 5.13 -12.26 16.82
CA CYS A 525 4.26 -11.10 16.91
C CYS A 525 3.24 -11.13 15.76
N GLY A 526 1.98 -10.85 16.08
CA GLY A 526 0.89 -10.64 15.15
C GLY A 526 0.21 -9.29 15.38
N TYR A 527 0.14 -8.50 14.31
CA TYR A 527 -0.58 -7.23 14.29
C TYR A 527 -1.06 -6.94 12.87
N GLY A 528 -1.91 -5.94 12.68
CA GLY A 528 -2.27 -5.48 11.35
C GLY A 528 -3.68 -4.94 11.23
N HIS A 529 -4.12 -4.89 9.97
CA HIS A 529 -5.39 -4.34 9.55
C HIS A 529 -6.50 -5.38 9.77
N LEU A 530 -7.04 -5.40 10.98
CA LEU A 530 -8.09 -6.35 11.34
C LEU A 530 -9.38 -6.11 10.54
N GLY A 531 -9.64 -4.85 10.16
CA GLY A 531 -10.83 -4.45 9.40
C GLY A 531 -10.97 -5.12 8.03
N ASP A 532 -9.86 -5.41 7.36
CA ASP A 532 -9.78 -5.98 6.01
C ASP A 532 -9.16 -7.40 5.97
N GLY A 533 -8.68 -7.92 7.11
CA GLY A 533 -8.17 -9.28 7.23
C GLY A 533 -6.69 -9.45 6.89
N ASN A 534 -5.89 -8.38 6.93
CA ASN A 534 -4.44 -8.43 6.71
C ASN A 534 -3.63 -8.57 8.03
N LEU A 535 -2.98 -9.73 8.21
CA LEU A 535 -2.07 -10.02 9.31
C LEU A 535 -0.60 -9.81 8.89
N HIS A 536 0.11 -8.99 9.64
CA HIS A 536 1.57 -8.98 9.66
C HIS A 536 2.10 -9.94 10.73
N LEU A 537 2.53 -11.12 10.29
CA LEU A 537 3.21 -12.10 11.14
C LEU A 537 4.72 -11.84 11.12
N ASN A 538 5.31 -11.64 12.30
CA ASN A 538 6.74 -11.38 12.45
C ASN A 538 7.35 -12.35 13.46
N ILE A 539 8.37 -13.10 13.03
CA ILE A 539 9.11 -14.04 13.87
C ILE A 539 10.50 -13.46 14.13
N ILE A 540 10.80 -13.20 15.40
CA ILE A 540 12.06 -12.61 15.85
C ILE A 540 12.95 -13.70 16.40
N VAL A 541 14.21 -13.73 15.96
CA VAL A 541 15.26 -14.64 16.41
C VAL A 541 16.54 -13.87 16.68
N GLY A 542 17.51 -14.49 17.37
CA GLY A 542 18.82 -13.86 17.60
C GLY A 542 19.55 -13.57 16.29
N GLU A 543 19.66 -14.59 15.43
CA GLU A 543 20.32 -14.50 14.13
C GLU A 543 19.59 -15.34 13.08
N PHE A 544 19.82 -15.01 11.80
CA PHE A 544 19.31 -15.82 10.70
C PHE A 544 19.96 -17.19 10.69
N THR A 545 19.17 -18.25 10.63
CA THR A 545 19.64 -19.60 10.32
C THR A 545 18.73 -20.25 9.28
N GLN A 546 19.34 -21.05 8.40
CA GLN A 546 18.59 -21.77 7.37
C GLN A 546 17.62 -22.80 7.99
N ASP A 547 17.98 -23.40 9.13
CA ASP A 547 17.13 -24.37 9.83
C ASP A 547 15.84 -23.73 10.35
N ILE A 548 15.92 -22.51 10.90
CA ILE A 548 14.72 -21.78 11.32
C ILE A 548 13.88 -21.40 10.09
N LEU A 549 14.51 -20.92 9.02
CA LEU A 549 13.81 -20.62 7.77
C LEU A 549 13.07 -21.85 7.23
N ASN A 550 13.69 -23.03 7.23
CA ASN A 550 13.08 -24.29 6.79
C ASN A 550 11.93 -24.76 7.70
N LYS A 551 11.91 -24.32 8.97
CA LYS A 551 10.78 -24.53 9.87
C LYS A 551 9.62 -23.56 9.56
N ILE A 552 9.91 -22.35 9.11
CA ILE A 552 8.88 -21.33 8.82
C ILE A 552 8.30 -21.52 7.41
N GLU A 553 9.15 -21.76 6.42
CA GLU A 553 8.80 -21.93 5.01
C GLU A 553 8.98 -23.40 4.59
N PRO A 554 7.97 -24.04 3.95
CA PRO A 554 6.76 -23.43 3.41
C PRO A 554 5.55 -23.40 4.36
N PHE A 555 5.71 -23.73 5.65
CA PHE A 555 4.59 -23.88 6.59
C PHE A 555 3.64 -22.68 6.63
N VAL A 556 4.14 -21.44 6.73
CA VAL A 556 3.31 -20.21 6.72
C VAL A 556 2.44 -20.15 5.46
N TYR A 557 3.02 -20.44 4.30
CA TYR A 557 2.30 -20.37 3.03
C TYR A 557 1.30 -21.51 2.86
N GLN A 558 1.64 -22.72 3.33
CA GLN A 558 0.73 -23.86 3.36
C GLN A 558 -0.47 -23.61 4.26
N PHE A 559 -0.24 -23.12 5.48
CA PHE A 559 -1.30 -22.77 6.43
C PHE A 559 -2.24 -21.70 5.85
N THR A 560 -1.66 -20.66 5.25
CA THR A 560 -2.40 -19.59 4.57
C THR A 560 -3.26 -20.17 3.44
N SER A 561 -2.70 -21.06 2.62
CA SER A 561 -3.39 -21.70 1.49
C SER A 561 -4.54 -22.61 1.95
N GLN A 562 -4.37 -23.37 3.05
CA GLN A 562 -5.42 -24.22 3.63
C GLN A 562 -6.66 -23.41 4.03
N LEU A 563 -6.46 -22.18 4.48
CA LEU A 563 -7.54 -21.24 4.83
C LEU A 563 -8.01 -20.39 3.63
N LYS A 564 -7.55 -20.69 2.41
CA LYS A 564 -7.83 -19.93 1.18
C LYS A 564 -7.42 -18.45 1.30
N GLY A 565 -6.34 -18.18 2.03
CA GLY A 565 -5.77 -16.85 2.22
C GLY A 565 -4.81 -16.40 1.10
N SER A 566 -4.28 -15.18 1.25
CA SER A 566 -3.25 -14.61 0.39
C SER A 566 -1.89 -14.62 1.08
N ILE A 567 -0.82 -15.10 0.41
CA ILE A 567 0.56 -15.06 0.92
C ILE A 567 1.24 -13.68 0.82
N SER A 568 0.54 -12.72 0.20
CA SER A 568 0.93 -11.31 0.15
C SER A 568 -0.34 -10.48 0.07
N ALA A 569 -0.65 -9.76 1.14
CA ALA A 569 -1.86 -8.95 1.20
C ALA A 569 -1.65 -7.61 0.49
N GLU A 570 -0.54 -6.93 0.80
CA GLU A 570 -0.27 -5.57 0.32
C GLU A 570 1.15 -5.35 -0.20
N HIS A 571 2.15 -6.11 0.28
CA HIS A 571 3.55 -5.83 -0.07
C HIS A 571 3.95 -6.27 -1.50
N GLY A 572 3.09 -7.01 -2.20
CA GLY A 572 3.38 -7.56 -3.53
C GLY A 572 4.23 -8.83 -3.50
N ILE A 573 4.76 -9.24 -4.64
CA ILE A 573 5.47 -10.50 -4.83
C ILE A 573 6.98 -10.27 -4.97
N GLY A 574 7.36 -9.27 -5.76
CA GLY A 574 8.74 -8.87 -6.03
C GLY A 574 9.65 -10.04 -6.40
N PHE A 575 10.86 -10.01 -5.85
CA PHE A 575 11.87 -11.06 -6.02
C PHE A 575 11.68 -12.20 -5.00
N ARG A 576 11.15 -11.90 -3.81
CA ARG A 576 11.15 -12.84 -2.69
C ARG A 576 10.09 -13.94 -2.78
N LYS A 577 8.91 -13.63 -3.33
CA LYS A 577 7.73 -14.51 -3.29
C LYS A 577 7.32 -15.22 -4.61
N PRO A 578 7.92 -15.04 -5.80
CA PRO A 578 7.45 -15.70 -7.03
C PRO A 578 7.26 -17.22 -6.91
N LYS A 579 8.22 -17.92 -6.29
CA LYS A 579 8.18 -19.38 -6.09
C LYS A 579 7.01 -19.87 -5.21
N TYR A 580 6.42 -19.00 -4.39
CA TYR A 580 5.33 -19.32 -3.48
C TYR A 580 3.95 -18.92 -4.02
N MET A 581 3.88 -18.26 -5.18
CA MET A 581 2.62 -17.73 -5.74
C MET A 581 1.50 -18.78 -5.89
N HIS A 582 1.86 -20.04 -6.13
CA HIS A 582 0.93 -21.16 -6.27
C HIS A 582 0.10 -21.46 -5.02
N TYR A 583 0.50 -20.96 -3.84
CA TYR A 583 -0.31 -21.09 -2.61
C TYR A 583 -1.56 -20.20 -2.61
N SER A 584 -1.60 -19.15 -3.43
CA SER A 584 -2.74 -18.21 -3.50
C SER A 584 -3.31 -18.04 -4.92
N LYS A 585 -2.65 -18.57 -5.95
CA LYS A 585 -3.10 -18.47 -7.35
C LYS A 585 -3.14 -19.84 -8.00
N SER A 586 -4.20 -20.08 -8.78
CA SER A 586 -4.29 -21.27 -9.61
C SER A 586 -3.23 -21.26 -10.71
N GLU A 587 -2.87 -22.43 -11.19
CA GLU A 587 -1.99 -22.59 -12.35
C GLU A 587 -2.50 -21.83 -13.58
N THR A 588 -3.81 -21.85 -13.83
CA THR A 588 -4.44 -21.10 -14.93
C THR A 588 -4.27 -19.59 -14.79
N SER A 589 -4.35 -19.05 -13.55
CA SER A 589 -4.13 -17.63 -13.29
C SER A 589 -2.66 -17.25 -13.53
N ILE A 590 -1.73 -18.06 -13.04
CA ILE A 590 -0.29 -17.83 -13.23
C ILE A 590 0.08 -17.90 -14.72
N ARG A 591 -0.48 -18.87 -15.46
CA ARG A 591 -0.27 -18.99 -16.91
C ARG A 591 -0.75 -17.74 -17.65
N LEU A 592 -1.95 -17.25 -17.35
CA LEU A 592 -2.45 -16.01 -17.97
C LEU A 592 -1.57 -14.79 -17.64
N MET A 593 -1.06 -14.67 -16.41
CA MET A 593 -0.12 -13.60 -16.06
C MET A 593 1.17 -13.67 -16.90
N LYS A 594 1.68 -14.89 -17.16
CA LYS A 594 2.84 -15.09 -18.04
C LYS A 594 2.53 -14.71 -19.49
N GLU A 595 1.36 -15.08 -20.01
CA GLU A 595 0.90 -14.71 -21.35
C GLU A 595 0.81 -13.17 -21.49
N LEU A 596 0.27 -12.47 -20.48
CA LEU A 596 0.25 -11.01 -20.45
C LEU A 596 1.64 -10.38 -20.37
N LYS A 597 2.57 -10.97 -19.59
CA LYS A 597 3.96 -10.50 -19.54
C LYS A 597 4.64 -10.61 -20.91
N VAL A 598 4.46 -11.71 -21.62
CA VAL A 598 5.01 -11.89 -22.97
C VAL A 598 4.40 -10.87 -23.96
N LEU A 599 3.10 -10.61 -23.85
CA LEU A 599 2.43 -9.61 -24.70
C LEU A 599 2.97 -8.19 -24.47
N MET A 600 3.21 -7.81 -23.21
CA MET A 600 3.59 -6.45 -22.84
C MET A 600 5.11 -6.20 -22.91
N ASP A 601 5.90 -7.24 -22.70
CA ASP A 601 7.37 -7.19 -22.67
C ASP A 601 7.97 -8.50 -23.21
N PRO A 602 7.95 -8.70 -24.55
CA PRO A 602 8.39 -9.94 -25.18
C PRO A 602 9.89 -10.21 -25.01
N ARG A 603 10.70 -9.18 -24.74
CA ARG A 603 12.15 -9.30 -24.50
C ARG A 603 12.49 -9.44 -23.01
N GLY A 604 11.49 -9.39 -22.12
CA GLY A 604 11.66 -9.55 -20.68
C GLY A 604 12.53 -8.48 -20.02
N ILE A 605 12.67 -7.29 -20.63
CA ILE A 605 13.59 -6.26 -20.11
C ILE A 605 13.06 -5.58 -18.84
N LEU A 606 11.74 -5.55 -18.63
CA LEU A 606 11.12 -4.80 -17.54
C LEU A 606 11.10 -5.65 -16.27
N ASN A 607 11.89 -5.20 -15.29
CA ASN A 607 12.01 -5.74 -13.94
C ASN A 607 12.15 -7.28 -13.92
N PRO A 608 13.18 -7.84 -14.59
CA PRO A 608 13.36 -9.29 -14.71
C PRO A 608 13.56 -9.97 -13.36
N TYR A 609 13.49 -11.31 -13.36
CA TYR A 609 13.58 -12.18 -12.17
C TYR A 609 12.41 -12.02 -11.18
N LYS A 610 11.43 -11.20 -11.57
CA LYS A 610 10.23 -10.82 -10.84
C LYS A 610 9.08 -10.70 -11.85
N VAL A 611 7.82 -10.63 -11.45
CA VAL A 611 7.21 -11.14 -10.21
C VAL A 611 6.70 -12.57 -10.38
N LEU A 612 6.81 -13.11 -11.59
CA LEU A 612 6.25 -14.40 -11.96
C LEU A 612 7.26 -15.52 -11.68
N PRO A 613 6.80 -16.71 -11.28
CA PRO A 613 7.68 -17.85 -11.12
C PRO A 613 8.35 -18.21 -12.46
N GLU A 614 9.60 -18.67 -12.40
CA GLU A 614 10.32 -19.17 -13.57
C GLU A 614 9.52 -20.27 -14.29
N ASN A 615 9.76 -20.43 -15.59
CA ASN A 615 9.21 -21.56 -16.33
C ASN A 615 9.98 -22.81 -15.88
N LYS A 616 9.24 -23.81 -15.39
CA LYS A 616 9.80 -25.13 -15.08
C LYS A 616 10.15 -25.87 -16.36
#